data_AF-A0A523FT33-F1
#
_entry.id   AF-A0A523FT33-F1
#
_cell.length_a   1.000
_cell.length_b   1.000
_cell.length_c   1.000
_cell.angle_alpha   90.00
_cell.angle_beta   90.00
_cell.angle_gamma   90.00
#
_symmetry.space_group_name_H-M   'P 1'
#
loop_
_entity.id
_entity.type
_entity.pdbx_description
1 polymer ?
#
loop_
_entity_poly.entity_id
_entity_poly.type
_entity_poly.pdbx_seq_one_letter_code
_entity_poly.pdbx_strand_id
1 'polypeptide(L)'
;MAGARRKFKDYSAVALLALYPTFILPLSTYFTAPSAYLVSSVLVALFFSAAAGLAALALAVVCNFVGEREKRVLFFVLFYISIVLYYNYNFHDYGGKIFGADEDIISNTVPYLDYVIYAVVVILIALLHRPIISNRDTIAVFFIISNLLILLTVLYGTLEKKTRGEATAVTQIISLTDFYQLSSKRNFIHILLDGFQGTVFQKVINGHPDIKAKLMGFVFYPDATSSSKVSYLSVPSVFSGKPYDGTKFISEYLSSVGFGDNKNQARIKSPPLISYLSANSYRTDILAAPGGAQFDSDAYAYYALTDFSNDLGKANGLARIVDVTLVKALPWALKSSIYRNGDWYFTQLFDNEKPRANRAIEFLKIFGDRMEPTTTRPVYK
;
A
#
# COMPACT_ATOMS: atom_id res chain seq x y z
N MET A 1 13.83 36.59 33.30
CA MET A 1 12.69 35.83 32.72
C MET A 1 12.31 36.22 31.28
N ALA A 2 12.36 37.49 30.87
CA ALA A 2 12.00 37.92 29.50
C ALA A 2 12.91 37.34 28.39
N GLY A 3 14.23 37.20 28.64
CA GLY A 3 15.17 36.62 27.68
C GLY A 3 14.98 35.11 27.42
N ALA A 4 14.58 34.36 28.45
CA ALA A 4 14.28 32.93 28.33
C ALA A 4 12.99 32.67 27.53
N ARG A 5 11.94 33.49 27.75
CA ARG A 5 10.69 33.44 26.96
C ARG A 5 10.90 33.80 25.49
N ARG A 6 11.83 34.71 25.18
CA ARG A 6 12.15 35.09 23.79
C ARG A 6 12.89 33.97 23.06
N LYS A 7 13.90 33.36 23.69
CA LYS A 7 14.58 32.17 23.16
C LYS A 7 13.62 31.01 22.92
N PHE A 8 12.72 30.71 23.88
CA PHE A 8 11.78 29.59 23.75
C PHE A 8 10.84 29.70 22.52
N LYS A 9 10.45 30.93 22.15
CA LYS A 9 9.65 31.24 20.96
C LYS A 9 10.38 31.06 19.62
N ASP A 10 11.70 30.94 19.62
CA ASP A 10 12.48 30.75 18.39
C ASP A 10 12.59 29.27 18.01
N TYR A 11 12.44 28.36 18.97
CA TYR A 11 12.56 26.91 18.74
C TYR A 11 11.22 26.23 18.41
N SER A 12 10.10 26.80 18.86
CA SER A 12 8.77 26.18 18.80
C SER A 12 8.32 25.84 17.38
N ALA A 13 8.34 26.80 16.45
CA ALA A 13 7.84 26.57 15.10
C ALA A 13 8.66 25.51 14.33
N VAL A 14 9.99 25.54 14.46
CA VAL A 14 10.92 24.60 13.81
C VAL A 14 10.72 23.18 14.35
N ALA A 15 10.65 23.03 15.68
CA ALA A 15 10.40 21.75 16.32
C ALA A 15 8.99 21.20 16.00
N LEU A 16 7.98 22.06 15.94
CA LEU A 16 6.62 21.66 15.55
C LEU A 16 6.57 21.15 14.12
N LEU A 17 7.22 21.83 13.16
CA LEU A 17 7.24 21.39 11.77
C LEU A 17 7.95 20.03 11.58
N ALA A 18 8.90 19.68 12.46
CA ALA A 18 9.55 18.38 12.44
C ALA A 18 8.60 17.22 12.78
N LEU A 19 7.58 17.46 13.62
CA LEU A 19 6.59 16.44 13.99
C LEU A 19 5.86 15.87 12.76
N TYR A 20 5.69 16.68 11.72
CA TYR A 20 4.95 16.25 10.54
C TYR A 20 5.61 15.06 9.83
N PRO A 21 6.85 15.16 9.32
CA PRO A 21 7.51 14.04 8.65
C PRO A 21 7.92 12.91 9.60
N THR A 22 8.22 13.18 10.88
CA THR A 22 8.77 12.15 11.78
C THR A 22 7.72 11.40 12.58
N PHE A 23 6.51 11.95 12.74
CA PHE A 23 5.45 11.34 13.55
C PHE A 23 4.15 11.20 12.78
N ILE A 24 3.60 12.31 12.27
CA ILE A 24 2.25 12.30 11.69
C ILE A 24 2.20 11.43 10.43
N LEU A 25 3.16 11.59 9.51
CA LEU A 25 3.20 10.82 8.26
C LEU A 25 3.38 9.30 8.48
N PRO A 26 4.33 8.83 9.31
CA PRO A 26 4.46 7.40 9.60
C PRO A 26 3.25 6.79 10.30
N LEU A 27 2.64 7.50 11.27
CA LEU A 27 1.43 7.01 11.92
C LEU A 27 0.27 6.91 10.93
N SER A 28 0.09 7.93 10.07
CA SER A 28 -0.94 7.91 9.04
C SER A 28 -0.76 6.73 8.08
N THR A 29 0.49 6.41 7.75
CA THR A 29 0.86 5.27 6.89
C THR A 29 0.52 3.94 7.57
N TYR A 30 0.87 3.79 8.85
CA TYR A 30 0.54 2.60 9.63
C TYR A 30 -0.97 2.40 9.74
N PHE A 31 -1.72 3.43 10.13
CA PHE A 31 -3.17 3.32 10.32
C PHE A 31 -3.93 3.10 9.01
N THR A 32 -3.36 3.40 7.85
CA THR A 32 -3.99 3.05 6.56
C THR A 32 -4.13 1.54 6.39
N ALA A 33 -3.17 0.74 6.89
CA ALA A 33 -3.19 -0.73 6.77
C ALA A 33 -2.39 -1.41 7.92
N PRO A 34 -2.88 -1.42 9.18
CA PRO A 34 -2.11 -1.90 10.33
C PRO A 34 -1.68 -3.37 10.21
N SER A 35 -2.53 -4.21 9.65
CA SER A 35 -2.30 -5.65 9.47
C SER A 35 -1.12 -5.96 8.54
N ALA A 36 -0.71 -5.01 7.69
CA ALA A 36 0.39 -5.20 6.74
C ALA A 36 1.78 -5.16 7.38
N TYR A 37 1.92 -4.65 8.61
CA TYR A 37 3.22 -4.36 9.21
C TYR A 37 3.62 -5.29 10.36
N LEU A 38 2.70 -6.12 10.88
CA LEU A 38 2.95 -7.05 12.00
C LEU A 38 3.59 -6.41 13.26
N VAL A 39 3.41 -5.10 13.43
CA VAL A 39 3.89 -4.32 14.59
C VAL A 39 2.68 -3.72 15.31
N SER A 40 2.70 -3.71 16.65
CA SER A 40 1.61 -3.12 17.42
C SER A 40 1.58 -1.59 17.29
N SER A 41 0.37 -1.02 17.33
CA SER A 41 0.17 0.43 17.25
C SER A 41 0.90 1.19 18.36
N VAL A 42 1.01 0.60 19.56
CA VAL A 42 1.74 1.17 20.69
C VAL A 42 3.23 1.28 20.37
N LEU A 43 3.84 0.24 19.82
CA LEU A 43 5.26 0.25 19.47
C LEU A 43 5.54 1.26 18.34
N VAL A 44 4.67 1.34 17.33
CA VAL A 44 4.74 2.35 16.27
C VAL A 44 4.69 3.76 16.86
N ALA A 45 3.70 4.03 17.72
CA ALA A 45 3.54 5.34 18.35
C ALA A 45 4.76 5.73 19.20
N LEU A 46 5.27 4.81 20.03
CA LEU A 46 6.45 5.06 20.86
C LEU A 46 7.69 5.32 20.01
N PHE A 47 7.93 4.50 18.99
CA PHE A 47 9.09 4.62 18.11
C PHE A 47 9.10 5.98 17.39
N PHE A 48 8.00 6.34 16.75
CA PHE A 48 7.92 7.62 16.02
C PHE A 48 7.80 8.83 16.95
N SER A 49 7.27 8.68 18.18
CA SER A 49 7.35 9.74 19.20
C SER A 49 8.79 9.99 19.63
N ALA A 50 9.56 8.92 19.85
CA ALA A 50 10.98 9.03 20.18
C ALA A 50 11.77 9.66 19.02
N ALA A 51 11.53 9.23 17.78
CA ALA A 51 12.14 9.81 16.59
C ALA A 51 11.82 11.30 16.45
N ALA A 52 10.56 11.69 16.67
CA ALA A 52 10.13 13.08 16.66
C ALA A 52 10.78 13.91 17.79
N GLY A 53 10.86 13.37 19.00
CA GLY A 53 11.55 14.00 20.13
C GLY A 53 13.04 14.23 19.84
N LEU A 54 13.72 13.23 19.27
CA LEU A 54 15.12 13.33 18.86
C LEU A 54 15.33 14.36 17.74
N ALA A 55 14.44 14.38 16.73
CA ALA A 55 14.49 15.38 15.67
C ALA A 55 14.28 16.80 16.20
N ALA A 56 13.30 17.00 17.08
CA ALA A 56 13.04 18.27 17.74
C ALA A 56 14.23 18.72 18.60
N LEU A 57 14.85 17.79 19.35
CA LEU A 57 16.05 18.05 20.14
C LEU A 57 17.23 18.44 19.24
N ALA A 58 17.49 17.69 18.17
CA ALA A 58 18.55 17.99 17.21
C ALA A 58 18.38 19.38 16.60
N LEU A 59 17.16 19.73 16.18
CA LEU A 59 16.86 21.06 15.65
C LEU A 59 17.01 22.16 16.70
N ALA A 60 16.61 21.92 17.95
CA ALA A 60 16.83 22.86 19.04
C ALA A 60 18.33 23.09 19.29
N VAL A 61 19.14 22.03 19.24
CA VAL A 61 20.60 22.11 19.35
C VAL A 61 21.17 22.93 18.20
N VAL A 62 20.82 22.63 16.94
CA VAL A 62 21.26 23.40 15.75
C VAL A 62 20.90 24.89 15.91
N CYS A 63 19.67 25.19 16.33
CA CYS A 63 19.21 26.55 16.57
C CYS A 63 20.00 27.29 17.67
N ASN A 64 20.71 26.60 18.56
CA ASN A 64 21.58 27.26 19.54
C ASN A 64 22.92 27.72 18.96
N PHE A 65 23.35 27.15 17.83
CA PHE A 65 24.63 27.45 17.19
C PHE A 65 24.52 28.40 16.00
N VAL A 66 23.32 28.74 15.58
CA VAL A 66 23.08 29.58 14.39
C VAL A 66 22.39 30.90 14.75
N GLY A 67 22.62 31.92 13.94
CA GLY A 67 22.03 33.24 14.12
C GLY A 67 20.55 33.33 13.72
N GLU A 68 19.94 34.48 13.98
CA GLU A 68 18.52 34.73 13.68
C GLU A 68 18.19 34.68 12.19
N ARG A 69 19.17 34.94 11.31
CA ARG A 69 18.97 34.83 9.87
C ARG A 69 18.87 33.37 9.46
N GLU A 70 19.78 32.55 9.96
CA GLU A 70 19.87 31.12 9.68
C GLU A 70 18.66 30.37 10.22
N LYS A 71 18.16 30.72 11.42
CA LYS A 71 16.91 30.17 11.96
C LYS A 71 15.70 30.43 11.05
N ARG A 72 15.61 31.63 10.46
CA ARG A 72 14.52 31.96 9.51
C ARG A 72 14.64 31.13 8.24
N VAL A 73 15.85 30.98 7.71
CA VAL A 73 16.10 30.13 6.54
C VAL A 73 15.72 28.69 6.85
N LEU A 74 16.15 28.15 7.99
CA LEU A 74 15.80 26.80 8.44
C LEU A 74 14.28 26.61 8.56
N PHE A 75 13.58 27.58 9.13
CA PHE A 75 12.12 27.56 9.20
C PHE A 75 11.48 27.50 7.81
N PHE A 76 11.90 28.36 6.87
CA PHE A 76 11.35 28.35 5.50
C PHE A 76 11.64 27.04 4.76
N VAL A 77 12.84 26.49 4.94
CA VAL A 77 13.24 25.20 4.35
C VAL A 77 12.35 24.08 4.89
N LEU A 78 12.18 23.99 6.20
CA LEU A 78 11.33 22.96 6.82
C LEU A 78 9.86 23.16 6.46
N PHE A 79 9.38 24.40 6.39
CA PHE A 79 8.02 24.70 6.00
C PHE A 79 7.75 24.29 4.54
N TYR A 80 8.68 24.62 3.63
CA TYR A 80 8.63 24.17 2.24
C TYR A 80 8.63 22.65 2.13
N ILE A 81 9.57 21.97 2.79
CA ILE A 81 9.65 20.50 2.81
C ILE A 81 8.33 19.92 3.33
N SER A 82 7.79 20.42 4.44
CA SER A 82 6.52 19.94 4.99
C SER A 82 5.35 20.12 4.03
N ILE A 83 5.26 21.23 3.29
CA ILE A 83 4.22 21.42 2.26
C ILE A 83 4.39 20.43 1.11
N VAL A 84 5.63 20.24 0.63
CA VAL A 84 5.91 19.29 -0.47
C VAL A 84 5.57 17.86 -0.05
N LEU A 85 6.01 17.44 1.14
CA LEU A 85 5.68 16.12 1.68
C LEU A 85 4.17 15.96 1.88
N TYR A 86 3.49 16.99 2.37
CA TYR A 86 2.04 17.00 2.54
C TYR A 86 1.29 16.83 1.22
N TYR A 87 1.70 17.58 0.21
CA TYR A 87 1.12 17.53 -1.11
C TYR A 87 1.27 16.14 -1.74
N ASN A 88 2.49 15.60 -1.73
CA ASN A 88 2.76 14.27 -2.27
C ASN A 88 2.02 13.17 -1.50
N TYR A 89 2.05 13.21 -0.16
CA TYR A 89 1.47 12.15 0.64
C TYR A 89 -0.06 12.03 0.51
N ASN A 90 -0.77 13.15 0.40
CA ASN A 90 -2.23 13.19 0.43
C ASN A 90 -2.88 13.27 -0.97
N PHE A 91 -2.28 13.98 -1.92
CA PHE A 91 -2.91 14.23 -3.22
C PHE A 91 -2.39 13.33 -4.32
N HIS A 92 -1.21 12.75 -4.14
CA HIS A 92 -0.69 11.80 -5.12
C HIS A 92 -0.94 10.36 -4.69
N ASP A 93 -1.96 9.77 -5.30
CA ASP A 93 -2.10 8.33 -5.32
C ASP A 93 -1.35 7.78 -6.54
N TYR A 94 -0.14 7.25 -6.30
CA TYR A 94 0.62 6.56 -7.33
C TYR A 94 0.05 5.16 -7.62
N GLY A 95 -1.01 4.71 -6.94
CA GLY A 95 -1.92 3.66 -7.39
C GLY A 95 -1.26 2.35 -7.85
N GLY A 96 -0.19 1.92 -7.18
CA GLY A 96 0.55 0.71 -7.57
C GLY A 96 1.23 0.78 -8.95
N LYS A 97 1.34 1.98 -9.56
CA LYS A 97 2.10 2.18 -10.79
C LYS A 97 3.54 1.76 -10.56
N ILE A 98 3.95 0.73 -11.29
CA ILE A 98 5.30 0.17 -11.20
C ILE A 98 6.27 1.23 -11.73
N PHE A 99 7.16 1.70 -10.87
CA PHE A 99 8.17 2.71 -11.20
C PHE A 99 8.97 2.29 -12.45
N GLY A 100 8.94 3.12 -13.49
CA GLY A 100 9.72 2.92 -14.71
C GLY A 100 9.22 1.84 -15.67
N ALA A 101 8.12 1.12 -15.37
CA ALA A 101 7.53 0.15 -16.30
C ALA A 101 6.41 0.77 -17.17
N ASP A 102 5.74 1.79 -16.64
CA ASP A 102 4.61 2.46 -17.26
C ASP A 102 5.09 3.75 -17.97
N GLU A 103 5.04 3.77 -19.30
CA GLU A 103 5.46 4.92 -20.15
C GLU A 103 4.27 5.78 -20.56
N ASP A 104 3.07 5.53 -20.02
CA ASP A 104 1.89 6.31 -20.33
C ASP A 104 2.20 7.81 -20.22
N ILE A 105 1.67 8.62 -21.15
CA ILE A 105 1.90 10.07 -21.20
C ILE A 105 1.64 10.72 -19.83
N ILE A 106 0.70 10.17 -19.05
CA ILE A 106 0.40 10.61 -17.69
C ILE A 106 1.56 10.28 -16.71
N SER A 107 2.16 9.09 -16.76
CA SER A 107 3.31 8.75 -15.88
C SER A 107 4.55 9.60 -16.20
N ASN A 108 4.72 9.99 -17.46
CA ASN A 108 5.82 10.86 -17.91
C ASN A 108 5.56 12.36 -17.72
N THR A 109 4.30 12.81 -17.71
CA THR A 109 3.93 14.24 -17.56
C THR A 109 3.71 14.65 -16.10
N VAL A 110 3.19 13.76 -15.26
CA VAL A 110 2.93 14.04 -13.82
C VAL A 110 4.17 14.55 -13.07
N PRO A 111 5.39 13.99 -13.27
CA PRO A 111 6.58 14.52 -12.62
C PRO A 111 6.85 16.00 -12.95
N TYR A 112 6.61 16.44 -14.19
CA TYR A 112 6.84 17.84 -14.57
C TYR A 112 5.84 18.79 -13.93
N LEU A 113 4.56 18.39 -13.86
CA LEU A 113 3.52 19.19 -13.20
C LEU A 113 3.84 19.38 -11.70
N ASP A 114 4.36 18.35 -11.05
CA ASP A 114 4.81 18.41 -9.66
C ASP A 114 5.90 19.47 -9.47
N TYR A 115 6.90 19.50 -10.35
CA TYR A 115 7.97 20.50 -10.27
C TYR A 115 7.46 21.93 -10.50
N VAL A 116 6.43 22.11 -11.35
CA VAL A 116 5.74 23.41 -11.50
C VAL A 116 5.06 23.80 -10.19
N ILE A 117 4.35 22.87 -9.54
CA ILE A 117 3.68 23.13 -8.25
C ILE A 117 4.72 23.47 -7.18
N TYR A 118 5.83 22.75 -7.12
CA TYR A 118 6.92 23.04 -6.18
C TYR A 118 7.50 24.43 -6.40
N ALA A 119 7.74 24.82 -7.66
CA ALA A 119 8.20 26.17 -8.00
C ALA A 119 7.18 27.24 -7.58
N VAL A 120 5.88 27.02 -7.81
CA VAL A 120 4.81 27.91 -7.35
C VAL A 120 4.83 28.05 -5.83
N VAL A 121 4.99 26.95 -5.08
CA VAL A 121 5.09 27.00 -3.60
C VAL A 121 6.31 27.84 -3.17
N VAL A 122 7.47 27.68 -3.81
CA VAL A 122 8.66 28.51 -3.52
C VAL A 122 8.37 29.99 -3.77
N ILE A 123 7.76 30.31 -4.92
CA ILE A 123 7.39 31.69 -5.26
C ILE A 123 6.42 32.26 -4.23
N LEU A 124 5.39 31.52 -3.84
CA LEU A 124 4.42 31.96 -2.83
C LEU A 124 5.09 32.19 -1.47
N ILE A 125 5.98 31.30 -1.03
CA ILE A 125 6.74 31.49 0.21
C ILE A 125 7.61 32.74 0.13
N ALA A 126 8.27 32.98 -1.01
CA ALA A 126 9.10 34.17 -1.22
C ALA A 126 8.27 35.47 -1.23
N LEU A 127 7.11 35.48 -1.89
CA LEU A 127 6.20 36.64 -1.92
C LEU A 127 5.58 36.91 -0.55
N LEU A 128 5.23 35.86 0.20
CA LEU A 128 4.56 35.92 1.50
C LEU A 128 5.53 35.80 2.69
N HIS A 129 6.84 35.96 2.49
CA HIS A 129 7.83 35.72 3.54
C HIS A 129 7.61 36.59 4.79
N ARG A 130 7.17 37.85 4.61
CA ARG A 130 6.91 38.78 5.73
C ARG A 130 5.74 38.33 6.62
N PRO A 131 4.52 38.09 6.10
CA PRO A 131 3.42 37.60 6.93
C PRO A 131 3.70 36.19 7.48
N ILE A 132 4.39 35.33 6.73
CA ILE A 132 4.76 33.99 7.19
C ILE A 132 5.69 34.09 8.41
N ILE A 133 6.77 34.88 8.35
CA ILE A 133 7.70 34.95 9.47
C ILE A 133 7.09 35.64 10.69
N SER A 134 6.23 36.64 10.48
CA SER A 134 5.53 37.34 11.57
C SER A 134 4.58 36.42 12.34
N ASN A 135 4.04 35.38 11.70
CA ASN A 135 3.04 34.48 12.26
C ASN A 135 3.52 33.01 12.30
N ARG A 136 4.83 32.77 12.27
CA ARG A 136 5.44 31.44 12.10
C ARG A 136 4.93 30.38 13.08
N ASP A 137 4.77 30.74 14.36
CA ASP A 137 4.29 29.80 15.39
C ASP A 137 2.82 29.44 15.15
N THR A 138 1.98 30.44 14.86
CA THR A 138 0.57 30.22 14.54
C THR A 138 0.40 29.36 13.30
N ILE A 139 1.20 29.62 12.25
CA ILE A 139 1.19 28.83 11.02
C ILE A 139 1.64 27.39 11.28
N ALA A 140 2.72 27.20 12.05
CA ALA A 140 3.21 25.86 12.39
C ALA A 140 2.17 25.09 13.23
N VAL A 141 1.58 25.73 14.23
CA VAL A 141 0.51 25.12 15.06
C VAL A 141 -0.70 24.77 14.21
N PHE A 142 -1.17 25.69 13.36
CA PHE A 142 -2.30 25.44 12.48
C PHE A 142 -2.02 24.26 11.53
N PHE A 143 -0.83 24.23 10.92
CA PHE A 143 -0.40 23.14 10.06
C PHE A 143 -0.35 21.80 10.78
N ILE A 144 0.13 21.76 12.02
CA ILE A 144 0.18 20.52 12.80
C ILE A 144 -1.22 20.08 13.23
N ILE A 145 -2.08 21.00 13.69
CA ILE A 145 -3.45 20.68 14.08
C ILE A 145 -4.24 20.14 12.88
N SER A 146 -4.14 20.77 11.70
CA SER A 146 -4.83 20.27 10.51
C SER A 146 -4.39 18.86 10.12
N ASN A 147 -3.10 18.55 10.23
CA ASN A 147 -2.56 17.23 9.95
C ASN A 147 -2.89 16.20 11.04
N LEU A 148 -3.01 16.61 12.31
CA LEU A 148 -3.53 15.75 13.38
C LEU A 148 -5.01 15.40 13.15
N LEU A 149 -5.82 16.35 12.66
CA LEU A 149 -7.21 16.08 12.29
C LEU A 149 -7.28 15.04 11.15
N ILE A 150 -6.42 15.14 10.13
CA ILE A 150 -6.31 14.13 9.07
C ILE A 150 -5.94 12.77 9.68
N LEU A 151 -4.93 12.70 10.55
CA LEU A 151 -4.58 11.45 11.24
C LEU A 151 -5.76 10.86 12.04
N LEU A 152 -6.53 11.71 12.73
CA LEU A 152 -7.72 11.27 13.46
C LEU A 152 -8.80 10.71 12.53
N THR A 153 -8.98 11.27 11.34
CA THR A 153 -9.92 10.69 10.34
C THR A 153 -9.47 9.31 9.87
N VAL A 154 -8.16 9.10 9.64
CA VAL A 154 -7.60 7.80 9.27
C VAL A 154 -7.75 6.80 10.42
N LEU A 155 -7.47 7.23 11.66
CA LEU A 155 -7.63 6.40 12.85
C LEU A 155 -9.10 5.98 13.05
N TYR A 156 -10.03 6.93 12.92
CA TYR A 156 -11.46 6.65 13.02
C TYR A 156 -11.91 5.62 11.99
N GLY A 157 -11.52 5.78 10.72
CA GLY A 157 -11.82 4.80 9.67
C GLY A 157 -11.23 3.41 9.96
N THR A 158 -10.08 3.34 10.62
CA THR A 158 -9.45 2.07 11.04
C THR A 158 -10.24 1.39 12.16
N LEU A 159 -10.65 2.17 13.17
CA LEU A 159 -11.46 1.66 14.27
C LEU A 159 -12.83 1.18 13.79
N GLU A 160 -13.43 1.90 12.85
CA GLU A 160 -14.71 1.50 12.24
C GLU A 160 -14.58 0.17 11.50
N LYS A 161 -13.50 -0.04 10.72
CA LYS A 161 -13.20 -1.32 10.07
C LYS A 161 -13.07 -2.47 11.08
N LYS A 162 -12.35 -2.24 12.19
CA LYS A 162 -12.19 -3.23 13.25
C LYS A 162 -13.51 -3.55 13.97
N THR A 163 -14.37 -2.55 14.17
CA THR A 163 -15.65 -2.70 14.89
C THR A 163 -16.73 -3.35 14.03
N ARG A 164 -16.66 -3.17 12.69
CA ARG A 164 -17.52 -3.88 11.73
C ARG A 164 -17.23 -5.38 11.62
N GLY A 165 -16.31 -5.92 12.43
CA GLY A 165 -16.06 -7.34 12.50
C GLY A 165 -15.58 -7.87 11.15
N GLU A 166 -14.43 -7.37 10.68
CA GLU A 166 -13.61 -8.15 9.76
C GLU A 166 -13.47 -9.54 10.39
N ALA A 167 -14.22 -10.50 9.83
CA ALA A 167 -14.46 -11.80 10.43
C ALA A 167 -13.11 -12.46 10.67
N THR A 168 -12.91 -12.91 11.91
CA THR A 168 -11.84 -13.83 12.27
C THR A 168 -11.84 -14.94 11.22
N ALA A 169 -10.79 -15.00 10.40
CA ALA A 169 -10.70 -15.98 9.32
C ALA A 169 -11.02 -17.36 9.90
N VAL A 170 -12.09 -17.97 9.43
CA VAL A 170 -12.47 -19.31 9.84
C VAL A 170 -11.35 -20.23 9.38
N THR A 171 -10.57 -20.72 10.33
CA THR A 171 -9.45 -21.63 10.11
C THR A 171 -9.99 -23.03 9.81
N GLN A 172 -10.49 -23.26 8.60
CA GLN A 172 -10.49 -24.62 8.05
C GLN A 172 -9.19 -24.83 7.30
N ILE A 173 -8.37 -25.74 7.84
CA ILE A 173 -7.06 -26.08 7.30
C ILE A 173 -7.28 -26.99 6.09
N ILE A 174 -7.23 -26.45 4.87
CA ILE A 174 -6.95 -27.28 3.69
C ILE A 174 -5.49 -27.72 3.82
N SER A 175 -5.24 -29.02 3.77
CA SER A 175 -3.87 -29.54 3.68
C SER A 175 -3.24 -29.01 2.38
N LEU A 176 -2.08 -28.34 2.46
CA LEU A 176 -1.32 -27.92 1.27
C LEU A 176 -1.12 -29.06 0.28
N THR A 177 -0.94 -30.28 0.79
CA THR A 177 -0.82 -31.51 0.00
C THR A 177 -2.04 -31.73 -0.89
N ASP A 178 -3.24 -31.41 -0.42
CA ASP A 178 -4.46 -31.51 -1.20
C ASP A 178 -4.55 -30.41 -2.26
N PHE A 179 -4.04 -29.21 -1.97
CA PHE A 179 -4.02 -28.11 -2.94
C PHE A 179 -3.14 -28.39 -4.17
N TYR A 180 -2.10 -29.22 -4.06
CA TYR A 180 -1.25 -29.56 -5.22
C TYR A 180 -1.86 -30.64 -6.13
N GLN A 181 -2.96 -31.26 -5.72
CA GLN A 181 -3.59 -32.33 -6.49
C GLN A 181 -4.34 -31.81 -7.72
N LEU A 182 -4.04 -32.39 -8.88
CA LEU A 182 -4.66 -32.11 -10.18
C LEU A 182 -5.44 -33.32 -10.70
N SER A 183 -6.30 -33.05 -11.67
CA SER A 183 -6.98 -34.06 -12.48
C SER A 183 -6.03 -34.68 -13.50
N SER A 184 -6.10 -35.99 -13.70
CA SER A 184 -5.50 -36.66 -14.85
C SER A 184 -6.27 -36.42 -16.16
N LYS A 185 -7.49 -35.85 -16.09
CA LYS A 185 -8.35 -35.63 -17.26
C LYS A 185 -8.43 -34.16 -17.67
N ARG A 186 -8.84 -33.28 -16.76
CA ARG A 186 -9.12 -31.87 -17.08
C ARG A 186 -8.84 -30.95 -15.91
N ASN A 187 -7.99 -29.97 -16.15
CA ASN A 187 -7.60 -28.94 -15.19
C ASN A 187 -7.85 -27.56 -15.78
N PHE A 188 -8.37 -26.66 -14.96
CA PHE A 188 -8.40 -25.23 -15.21
C PHE A 188 -7.62 -24.55 -14.10
N ILE A 189 -6.66 -23.69 -14.47
CA ILE A 189 -5.85 -22.92 -13.52
C ILE A 189 -6.01 -21.45 -13.88
N HIS A 190 -6.50 -20.66 -12.93
CA HIS A 190 -6.73 -19.23 -13.09
C HIS A 190 -5.78 -18.46 -12.18
N ILE A 191 -4.75 -17.85 -12.78
CA ILE A 191 -3.79 -17.02 -12.06
C ILE A 191 -4.21 -15.55 -12.22
N LEU A 192 -4.61 -14.93 -11.12
CA LEU A 192 -4.94 -13.50 -11.08
C LEU A 192 -3.79 -12.70 -10.45
N LEU A 193 -3.15 -11.87 -11.25
CA LEU A 193 -2.05 -11.01 -10.81
C LEU A 193 -2.56 -9.59 -10.58
N ASP A 194 -2.62 -9.16 -9.32
CA ASP A 194 -3.15 -7.84 -8.94
C ASP A 194 -2.31 -6.70 -9.54
N GLY A 195 -2.97 -5.76 -10.22
CA GLY A 195 -2.32 -4.62 -10.87
C GLY A 195 -1.40 -4.93 -12.05
N PHE A 196 -1.33 -6.18 -12.54
CA PHE A 196 -0.44 -6.53 -13.66
C PHE A 196 -1.05 -6.10 -15.00
N GLN A 197 -0.53 -5.02 -15.57
CA GLN A 197 -1.07 -4.40 -16.77
C GLN A 197 -0.66 -5.14 -18.06
N GLY A 198 -1.59 -5.23 -19.02
CA GLY A 198 -1.33 -5.83 -20.34
C GLY A 198 -0.23 -5.11 -21.14
N THR A 199 -0.12 -3.78 -21.00
CA THR A 199 0.94 -2.96 -21.62
C THR A 199 2.33 -3.34 -21.10
N VAL A 200 2.46 -3.55 -19.80
CA VAL A 200 3.71 -4.02 -19.18
C VAL A 200 4.06 -5.42 -19.67
N PHE A 201 3.09 -6.34 -19.70
CA PHE A 201 3.31 -7.68 -20.23
C PHE A 201 3.77 -7.65 -21.69
N GLN A 202 3.12 -6.83 -22.54
CA GLN A 202 3.49 -6.68 -23.95
C GLN A 202 4.93 -6.19 -24.11
N LYS A 203 5.36 -5.21 -23.31
CA LYS A 203 6.76 -4.74 -23.30
C LYS A 203 7.73 -5.85 -22.93
N VAL A 204 7.42 -6.62 -21.89
CA VAL A 204 8.27 -7.74 -21.44
C VAL A 204 8.46 -8.77 -22.55
N ILE A 205 7.39 -9.25 -23.18
CA ILE A 205 7.50 -10.28 -24.23
C ILE A 205 8.13 -9.74 -25.53
N ASN A 206 8.07 -8.43 -25.79
CA ASN A 206 8.73 -7.81 -26.93
C ASN A 206 10.23 -7.58 -26.68
N GLY A 207 10.61 -7.23 -25.44
CA GLY A 207 12.00 -7.02 -25.03
C GLY A 207 12.76 -8.30 -24.70
N HIS A 208 12.06 -9.41 -24.43
CA HIS A 208 12.65 -10.69 -24.02
C HIS A 208 12.14 -11.86 -24.89
N PRO A 209 12.73 -12.09 -26.07
CA PRO A 209 12.34 -13.17 -26.98
C PRO A 209 12.40 -14.56 -26.33
N ASP A 210 13.30 -14.76 -25.37
CA ASP A 210 13.44 -15.99 -24.59
C ASP A 210 12.23 -16.25 -23.69
N ILE A 211 11.65 -15.22 -23.07
CA ILE A 211 10.40 -15.31 -22.31
C ILE A 211 9.24 -15.60 -23.25
N LYS A 212 9.16 -14.89 -24.39
CA LYS A 212 8.12 -15.11 -25.40
C LYS A 212 8.11 -16.54 -25.93
N ALA A 213 9.29 -17.13 -26.15
CA ALA A 213 9.43 -18.53 -26.57
C ALA A 213 8.88 -19.52 -25.53
N LYS A 214 9.04 -19.23 -24.23
CA LYS A 214 8.48 -20.06 -23.14
C LYS A 214 6.95 -19.98 -23.05
N LEU A 215 6.34 -18.97 -23.67
CA LEU A 215 4.90 -18.75 -23.71
C LEU A 215 4.25 -19.25 -25.02
N MET A 216 4.97 -20.04 -25.83
CA MET A 216 4.37 -20.69 -27.00
C MET A 216 3.16 -21.54 -26.58
N GLY A 217 2.05 -21.36 -27.30
CA GLY A 217 0.77 -22.01 -26.99
C GLY A 217 -0.19 -21.17 -26.15
N PHE A 218 0.27 -20.05 -25.57
CA PHE A 218 -0.61 -19.07 -24.93
C PHE A 218 -1.13 -18.04 -25.95
N VAL A 219 -2.36 -17.59 -25.73
CA VAL A 219 -2.97 -16.49 -26.50
C VAL A 219 -2.92 -15.22 -25.66
N PHE A 220 -2.34 -14.16 -26.21
CA PHE A 220 -2.33 -12.84 -25.59
C PHE A 220 -3.43 -11.96 -26.17
N TYR A 221 -4.21 -11.33 -25.29
CA TYR A 221 -5.28 -10.40 -25.64
C TYR A 221 -4.83 -8.96 -25.27
N PRO A 222 -4.20 -8.20 -26.19
CA PRO A 222 -3.65 -6.87 -25.88
C PRO A 222 -4.74 -5.85 -25.50
N ASP A 223 -5.94 -6.02 -26.05
CA ASP A 223 -7.08 -5.11 -25.84
C ASP A 223 -8.03 -5.59 -24.72
N ALA A 224 -7.55 -6.45 -23.81
CA ALA A 224 -8.32 -6.87 -22.65
C ALA A 224 -8.38 -5.74 -21.60
N THR A 225 -9.58 -5.23 -21.33
CA THR A 225 -9.81 -4.14 -20.37
C THR A 225 -10.44 -4.64 -19.08
N SER A 226 -10.02 -4.08 -17.94
CA SER A 226 -10.71 -4.29 -16.67
C SER A 226 -12.03 -3.52 -16.63
N SER A 227 -13.03 -4.06 -15.92
CA SER A 227 -14.29 -3.34 -15.63
C SER A 227 -14.10 -2.18 -14.65
N SER A 228 -12.99 -2.15 -13.91
CA SER A 228 -12.72 -1.14 -12.91
C SER A 228 -11.22 -0.94 -12.67
N LYS A 229 -10.85 0.19 -12.08
CA LYS A 229 -9.47 0.51 -11.67
C LYS A 229 -9.11 -0.04 -10.28
N VAL A 230 -10.08 -0.58 -9.55
CA VAL A 230 -9.90 -1.05 -8.16
C VAL A 230 -10.25 -2.53 -8.03
N SER A 231 -9.46 -3.26 -7.24
CA SER A 231 -9.55 -4.73 -7.14
C SER A 231 -10.89 -5.18 -6.55
N TYR A 232 -11.46 -4.42 -5.60
CA TYR A 232 -12.75 -4.76 -4.96
C TYR A 232 -13.97 -4.65 -5.89
N LEU A 233 -13.84 -4.07 -7.08
CA LEU A 233 -14.88 -4.11 -8.13
C LEU A 233 -14.48 -5.04 -9.27
N SER A 234 -13.19 -5.10 -9.59
CA SER A 234 -12.65 -5.92 -10.68
C SER A 234 -12.78 -7.42 -10.38
N VAL A 235 -12.40 -7.86 -9.18
CA VAL A 235 -12.47 -9.27 -8.77
C VAL A 235 -13.92 -9.79 -8.83
N PRO A 236 -14.92 -9.13 -8.21
CA PRO A 236 -16.31 -9.56 -8.36
C PRO A 236 -16.79 -9.59 -9.81
N SER A 237 -16.37 -8.63 -10.63
CA SER A 237 -16.74 -8.60 -12.06
C SER A 237 -16.21 -9.81 -12.81
N VAL A 238 -14.94 -10.20 -12.56
CA VAL A 238 -14.30 -11.37 -13.20
C VAL A 238 -15.04 -12.67 -12.85
N PHE A 239 -15.36 -12.88 -11.58
CA PHE A 239 -15.97 -14.14 -11.13
C PHE A 239 -17.50 -14.21 -11.28
N SER A 240 -18.17 -13.07 -11.49
CA SER A 240 -19.62 -13.02 -11.72
C SER A 240 -20.01 -12.78 -13.18
N GLY A 241 -19.08 -12.28 -14.00
CA GLY A 241 -19.35 -11.79 -15.35
C GLY A 241 -20.20 -10.51 -15.40
N LYS A 242 -20.45 -9.85 -14.25
CA LYS A 242 -21.30 -8.67 -14.15
C LYS A 242 -20.49 -7.45 -13.68
N PRO A 243 -20.17 -6.50 -14.58
CA PRO A 243 -19.44 -5.30 -14.18
C PRO A 243 -20.30 -4.38 -13.31
N TYR A 244 -19.65 -3.61 -12.45
CA TYR A 244 -20.30 -2.50 -11.73
C TYR A 244 -20.56 -1.35 -12.71
N ASP A 245 -21.81 -0.90 -12.80
CA ASP A 245 -22.27 0.11 -13.75
C ASP A 245 -22.50 1.50 -13.10
N GLY A 246 -22.27 1.63 -11.79
CA GLY A 246 -22.49 2.87 -11.06
C GLY A 246 -23.95 3.17 -10.69
N THR A 247 -24.90 2.28 -11.00
CA THR A 247 -26.33 2.53 -10.77
C THR A 247 -26.81 2.25 -9.34
N LYS A 248 -26.00 1.54 -8.55
CA LYS A 248 -26.32 1.10 -7.18
C LYS A 248 -25.19 1.43 -6.23
N PHE A 249 -25.43 1.40 -4.93
CA PHE A 249 -24.33 1.47 -3.97
C PHE A 249 -23.39 0.27 -4.12
N ILE A 250 -22.09 0.47 -3.90
CA ILE A 250 -21.07 -0.60 -4.03
C ILE A 250 -21.45 -1.84 -3.20
N SER A 251 -21.94 -1.64 -1.97
CA SER A 251 -22.41 -2.73 -1.11
C SER A 251 -23.54 -3.54 -1.74
N GLU A 252 -24.50 -2.87 -2.39
CA GLU A 252 -25.62 -3.53 -3.07
C GLU A 252 -25.17 -4.29 -4.31
N TYR A 253 -24.24 -3.71 -5.07
CA TYR A 253 -23.59 -4.40 -6.19
C TYR A 253 -22.92 -5.68 -5.70
N LEU A 254 -22.03 -5.59 -4.72
CA LEU A 254 -21.31 -6.74 -4.16
C LEU A 254 -22.30 -7.81 -3.69
N SER A 255 -23.34 -7.45 -2.94
CA SER A 255 -24.38 -8.41 -2.53
C SER A 255 -25.09 -9.06 -3.73
N SER A 256 -25.41 -8.28 -4.77
CA SER A 256 -26.09 -8.79 -5.96
C SER A 256 -25.27 -9.77 -6.81
N VAL A 257 -23.93 -9.70 -6.71
CA VAL A 257 -23.00 -10.61 -7.42
C VAL A 257 -22.41 -11.70 -6.52
N GLY A 258 -22.88 -11.82 -5.28
CA GLY A 258 -22.44 -12.86 -4.34
C GLY A 258 -21.14 -12.55 -3.60
N PHE A 259 -20.71 -11.29 -3.58
CA PHE A 259 -19.51 -10.80 -2.89
C PHE A 259 -19.81 -9.88 -1.69
N GLY A 260 -21.08 -9.64 -1.37
CA GLY A 260 -21.51 -8.74 -0.31
C GLY A 260 -21.67 -9.42 1.03
N ASP A 261 -21.43 -8.66 2.08
CA ASP A 261 -21.66 -9.05 3.47
C ASP A 261 -23.16 -8.96 3.78
N ASN A 262 -23.82 -10.09 3.99
CA ASN A 262 -25.17 -10.07 4.53
C ASN A 262 -25.05 -9.82 6.03
N LYS A 263 -25.50 -8.65 6.50
CA LYS A 263 -25.46 -8.23 7.93
C LYS A 263 -26.03 -9.25 8.95
N ASN A 264 -26.68 -10.32 8.50
CA ASN A 264 -27.23 -11.41 9.32
C ASN A 264 -26.63 -12.80 9.01
N GLN A 265 -25.64 -12.90 8.14
CA GLN A 265 -24.92 -14.14 7.82
C GLN A 265 -23.46 -13.77 7.58
N ALA A 266 -22.57 -14.16 8.49
CA ALA A 266 -21.11 -13.98 8.41
C ALA A 266 -20.46 -14.80 7.27
N ARG A 267 -21.13 -14.95 6.14
CA ARG A 267 -20.83 -15.89 5.06
C ARG A 267 -20.90 -15.17 3.72
N ILE A 268 -19.75 -14.73 3.22
CA ILE A 268 -19.62 -14.44 1.79
C ILE A 268 -19.82 -15.79 1.07
N LYS A 269 -20.93 -15.94 0.34
CA LYS A 269 -21.14 -17.11 -0.52
C LYS A 269 -19.98 -17.22 -1.51
N SER A 270 -19.48 -18.43 -1.75
CA SER A 270 -18.44 -18.67 -2.76
C SER A 270 -18.76 -17.96 -4.07
N PRO A 271 -17.78 -17.34 -4.76
CA PRO A 271 -18.03 -16.57 -5.97
C PRO A 271 -18.88 -17.36 -6.99
N PRO A 272 -19.75 -16.71 -7.80
CA PRO A 272 -20.73 -17.40 -8.64
C PRO A 272 -20.13 -18.47 -9.55
N LEU A 273 -19.00 -18.19 -10.21
CA LEU A 273 -18.27 -19.16 -11.02
C LEU A 273 -17.85 -20.40 -10.22
N ILE A 274 -17.34 -20.20 -9.01
CA ILE A 274 -16.84 -21.25 -8.14
C ILE A 274 -17.99 -22.12 -7.64
N SER A 275 -19.07 -21.48 -7.20
CA SER A 275 -20.32 -22.16 -6.82
C SER A 275 -20.88 -22.99 -7.98
N TYR A 276 -20.89 -22.44 -9.19
CA TYR A 276 -21.35 -23.15 -10.39
C TYR A 276 -20.48 -24.37 -10.69
N LEU A 277 -19.15 -24.23 -10.67
CA LEU A 277 -18.22 -25.33 -10.93
C LEU A 277 -18.34 -26.45 -9.90
N SER A 278 -18.38 -26.10 -8.61
CA SER A 278 -18.54 -27.07 -7.52
C SER A 278 -19.85 -27.88 -7.66
N ALA A 279 -20.97 -27.19 -7.97
CA ALA A 279 -22.25 -27.83 -8.24
C ALA A 279 -22.23 -28.76 -9.47
N ASN A 280 -21.32 -28.53 -10.42
CA ASN A 280 -21.13 -29.34 -11.62
C ASN A 280 -19.96 -30.33 -11.49
N SER A 281 -19.72 -30.83 -10.28
CA SER A 281 -18.73 -31.88 -9.99
C SER A 281 -17.28 -31.49 -10.28
N TYR A 282 -16.94 -30.21 -10.38
CA TYR A 282 -15.54 -29.79 -10.31
C TYR A 282 -15.07 -29.82 -8.87
N ARG A 283 -13.82 -30.20 -8.65
CA ARG A 283 -13.10 -29.84 -7.44
C ARG A 283 -12.61 -28.41 -7.62
N THR A 284 -12.99 -27.53 -6.71
CA THR A 284 -12.62 -26.11 -6.75
C THR A 284 -11.77 -25.81 -5.53
N ASP A 285 -10.51 -25.44 -5.75
CA ASP A 285 -9.64 -24.94 -4.69
C ASP A 285 -9.25 -23.51 -5.07
N ILE A 286 -9.11 -22.58 -4.13
CA ILE A 286 -8.63 -21.25 -4.48
C ILE A 286 -7.65 -20.76 -3.44
N LEU A 287 -6.66 -20.03 -3.93
CA LEU A 287 -5.59 -19.50 -3.13
C LEU A 287 -5.48 -17.99 -3.33
N ALA A 288 -5.89 -17.25 -2.29
CA ALA A 288 -5.77 -15.80 -2.28
C ALA A 288 -4.60 -15.37 -1.38
N ALA A 289 -3.89 -14.33 -1.81
CA ALA A 289 -2.93 -13.63 -0.97
C ALA A 289 -3.65 -12.96 0.23
N PRO A 290 -2.97 -12.78 1.36
CA PRO A 290 -3.56 -12.17 2.55
C PRO A 290 -3.95 -10.72 2.25
N GLY A 291 -5.16 -10.35 2.66
CA GLY A 291 -5.70 -8.99 2.51
C GLY A 291 -6.67 -8.78 1.33
N GLY A 292 -6.91 -9.80 0.50
CA GLY A 292 -7.88 -9.75 -0.60
C GLY A 292 -9.12 -10.60 -0.30
N ALA A 293 -10.10 -10.01 0.39
CA ALA A 293 -11.43 -10.56 0.69
C ALA A 293 -11.51 -11.81 1.60
N GLN A 294 -12.45 -11.73 2.54
CA GLN A 294 -12.79 -12.78 3.51
C GLN A 294 -13.79 -13.73 2.87
N PHE A 295 -13.33 -14.78 2.20
CA PHE A 295 -14.22 -15.81 1.66
C PHE A 295 -14.48 -16.91 2.70
N ASP A 296 -15.66 -17.54 2.64
CA ASP A 296 -16.11 -18.60 3.55
C ASP A 296 -15.25 -19.88 3.47
N SER A 297 -15.36 -20.69 4.52
CA SER A 297 -14.44 -21.74 4.96
C SER A 297 -14.34 -23.01 4.11
N ASP A 298 -15.24 -23.21 3.15
CA ASP A 298 -15.32 -24.51 2.47
C ASP A 298 -14.35 -24.63 1.27
N ALA A 299 -13.66 -23.55 0.89
CA ALA A 299 -12.78 -23.52 -0.28
C ALA A 299 -11.47 -22.72 -0.12
N TYR A 300 -11.16 -22.20 1.08
CA TYR A 300 -10.02 -21.29 1.27
C TYR A 300 -9.33 -21.42 2.63
N ALA A 301 -7.99 -21.38 2.59
CA ALA A 301 -7.10 -20.47 3.34
C ALA A 301 -5.77 -21.16 3.65
N TYR A 302 -4.71 -20.88 2.88
CA TYR A 302 -3.37 -21.27 3.32
C TYR A 302 -2.25 -20.28 3.00
N TYR A 303 -2.37 -19.40 2.00
CA TYR A 303 -1.16 -18.82 1.41
C TYR A 303 -0.35 -17.80 2.23
N ALA A 304 -0.68 -17.55 3.50
CA ALA A 304 0.00 -16.46 4.21
C ALA A 304 0.06 -16.49 5.73
N LEU A 305 -0.29 -17.58 6.41
CA LEU A 305 -0.16 -17.58 7.87
C LEU A 305 0.99 -18.43 8.40
N THR A 306 1.57 -19.32 7.61
CA THR A 306 2.44 -20.36 8.18
C THR A 306 3.85 -20.40 7.61
N ASP A 307 4.05 -20.31 6.29
CA ASP A 307 5.38 -20.58 5.71
C ASP A 307 6.15 -19.34 5.21
N PHE A 308 5.50 -18.20 5.03
CA PHE A 308 6.13 -16.97 4.50
C PHE A 308 5.82 -15.68 5.28
N SER A 309 5.06 -15.77 6.37
CA SER A 309 4.61 -14.62 7.17
C SER A 309 5.34 -14.44 8.49
N ASN A 310 6.17 -15.40 8.89
CA ASN A 310 6.56 -15.51 10.29
C ASN A 310 7.91 -14.88 10.66
N ASP A 311 8.66 -14.32 9.70
CA ASP A 311 9.97 -13.71 9.99
C ASP A 311 10.11 -12.22 9.64
N LEU A 312 9.00 -11.49 9.45
CA LEU A 312 9.08 -10.03 9.55
C LEU A 312 9.16 -9.66 11.03
N GLY A 313 10.38 -9.67 11.59
CA GLY A 313 10.64 -9.18 12.93
C GLY A 313 10.13 -7.73 13.10
N LYS A 314 9.84 -7.33 14.35
CA LYS A 314 9.28 -5.99 14.65
C LYS A 314 10.09 -4.83 14.04
N ALA A 315 11.41 -5.00 13.90
CA ALA A 315 12.30 -4.04 13.25
C ALA A 315 12.01 -3.89 11.75
N ASN A 316 11.73 -4.98 11.05
CA ASN A 316 11.35 -4.98 9.63
C ASN A 316 10.01 -4.25 9.44
N GLY A 317 9.02 -4.52 10.28
CA GLY A 317 7.74 -3.82 10.23
C GLY A 317 7.86 -2.29 10.45
N LEU A 318 8.73 -1.85 11.36
CA LEU A 318 9.02 -0.42 11.55
C LEU A 318 9.75 0.19 10.34
N ALA A 319 10.78 -0.49 9.83
CA ALA A 319 11.52 -0.07 8.63
C ALA A 319 10.58 0.04 7.42
N ARG A 320 9.64 -0.91 7.30
CA ARG A 320 8.62 -0.94 6.26
C ARG A 320 7.70 0.27 6.30
N ILE A 321 7.30 0.71 7.49
CA ILE A 321 6.49 1.93 7.66
C ILE A 321 7.27 3.14 7.16
N VAL A 322 8.57 3.25 7.49
CA VAL A 322 9.44 4.34 7.01
C VAL A 322 9.51 4.34 5.49
N ASP A 323 9.84 3.19 4.90
CA ASP A 323 9.95 3.01 3.46
C ASP A 323 8.66 3.41 2.71
N VAL A 324 7.51 2.90 3.14
CA VAL A 324 6.21 3.24 2.53
C VAL A 324 5.89 4.73 2.72
N THR A 325 6.17 5.29 3.90
CA THR A 325 5.95 6.72 4.18
C THR A 325 6.76 7.59 3.21
N LEU A 326 8.03 7.27 3.03
CA LEU A 326 8.93 8.01 2.14
C LEU A 326 8.54 7.84 0.67
N VAL A 327 8.20 6.63 0.23
CA VAL A 327 7.71 6.41 -1.14
C VAL A 327 6.44 7.21 -1.40
N LYS A 328 5.54 7.37 -0.43
CA LYS A 328 4.35 8.21 -0.58
C LYS A 328 4.68 9.70 -0.59
N ALA A 329 5.53 10.16 0.33
CA ALA A 329 5.73 11.58 0.59
C ALA A 329 6.82 12.25 -0.25
N LEU A 330 7.84 11.51 -0.72
CA LEU A 330 8.94 12.11 -1.47
C LEU A 330 8.52 12.54 -2.89
N PRO A 331 9.18 13.54 -3.49
CA PRO A 331 9.08 13.83 -4.91
C PRO A 331 9.44 12.63 -5.80
N TRP A 332 8.86 12.55 -7.00
CA TRP A 332 9.04 11.44 -7.95
C TRP A 332 10.50 11.00 -8.13
N ALA A 333 11.43 11.93 -8.39
CA ALA A 333 12.84 11.63 -8.61
C ALA A 333 13.52 10.90 -7.43
N LEU A 334 13.03 11.09 -6.20
CA LEU A 334 13.62 10.48 -5.00
C LEU A 334 12.95 9.15 -4.62
N LYS A 335 11.83 8.77 -5.23
CA LYS A 335 11.14 7.51 -4.88
C LYS A 335 11.99 6.29 -5.19
N SER A 336 12.73 6.34 -6.30
CA SER A 336 13.62 5.26 -6.75
C SER A 336 14.81 5.00 -5.81
N SER A 337 15.17 5.95 -4.94
CA SER A 337 16.20 5.71 -3.91
C SER A 337 15.67 4.93 -2.71
N ILE A 338 14.34 4.87 -2.53
CA ILE A 338 13.69 4.14 -1.45
C ILE A 338 13.17 2.79 -1.94
N TYR A 339 12.63 2.73 -3.16
CA TYR A 339 12.15 1.49 -3.76
C TYR A 339 12.70 1.29 -5.17
N ARG A 340 13.45 0.21 -5.37
CA ARG A 340 14.09 -0.09 -6.66
C ARG A 340 14.04 -1.58 -6.93
N ASN A 341 13.53 -1.96 -8.10
CA ASN A 341 13.53 -3.35 -8.58
C ASN A 341 12.89 -4.37 -7.61
N GLY A 342 11.92 -3.93 -6.80
CA GLY A 342 11.31 -4.78 -5.78
C GLY A 342 11.87 -4.56 -4.38
N ASP A 343 13.09 -4.03 -4.26
CA ASP A 343 13.79 -3.88 -3.00
C ASP A 343 13.47 -2.56 -2.31
N TRP A 344 13.40 -2.61 -0.98
CA TRP A 344 13.04 -1.51 -0.11
C TRP A 344 14.23 -1.10 0.72
N TYR A 345 14.55 0.19 0.75
CA TYR A 345 15.85 0.68 1.22
C TYR A 345 16.11 0.38 2.69
N PHE A 346 15.15 0.61 3.59
CA PHE A 346 15.34 0.34 5.02
C PHE A 346 14.97 -1.09 5.40
N THR A 347 13.90 -1.64 4.81
CA THR A 347 13.47 -3.02 5.07
C THR A 347 14.57 -4.03 4.75
N GLN A 348 15.30 -3.87 3.63
CA GLN A 348 16.38 -4.79 3.25
C GLN A 348 17.55 -4.85 4.26
N LEU A 349 17.67 -3.88 5.18
CA LEU A 349 18.69 -3.90 6.24
C LEU A 349 18.36 -4.91 7.35
N PHE A 350 17.10 -5.33 7.44
CA PHE A 350 16.58 -6.24 8.46
C PHE A 350 15.98 -7.51 7.87
N ASP A 351 15.86 -7.58 6.55
CA ASP A 351 15.34 -8.72 5.82
C ASP A 351 16.49 -9.43 5.10
N ASN A 352 16.75 -10.68 5.48
CA ASN A 352 17.63 -11.55 4.70
C ASN A 352 16.89 -12.16 3.49
N GLU A 353 15.56 -12.04 3.44
CA GLU A 353 14.74 -12.55 2.36
C GLU A 353 14.37 -11.48 1.34
N LYS A 354 14.14 -11.95 0.13
CA LYS A 354 13.75 -11.11 -1.00
C LYS A 354 12.30 -10.60 -0.85
N PRO A 355 11.97 -9.42 -1.41
CA PRO A 355 10.66 -8.77 -1.30
C PRO A 355 9.44 -9.64 -1.61
N ARG A 356 8.24 -9.24 -1.16
CA ARG A 356 6.93 -9.90 -1.40
C ARG A 356 6.69 -10.42 -2.83
N ALA A 357 7.18 -9.70 -3.85
CA ALA A 357 7.09 -10.14 -5.25
C ALA A 357 7.83 -11.47 -5.50
N ASN A 358 8.97 -11.68 -4.84
CA ASN A 358 9.75 -12.91 -4.93
C ASN A 358 9.07 -14.08 -4.21
N ARG A 359 8.28 -13.81 -3.16
CA ARG A 359 7.48 -14.85 -2.47
C ARG A 359 6.36 -15.41 -3.34
N ALA A 360 5.71 -14.57 -4.16
CA ALA A 360 4.73 -15.04 -5.14
C ALA A 360 5.39 -15.86 -6.26
N ILE A 361 6.63 -15.54 -6.64
CA ILE A 361 7.39 -16.33 -7.61
C ILE A 361 7.80 -17.68 -7.00
N GLU A 362 8.26 -17.67 -5.75
CA GLU A 362 8.62 -18.87 -5.01
C GLU A 362 7.41 -19.80 -4.82
N PHE A 363 6.24 -19.23 -4.54
CA PHE A 363 5.00 -19.97 -4.57
C PHE A 363 4.81 -20.74 -5.87
N LEU A 364 4.86 -20.02 -6.99
CA LEU A 364 4.57 -20.60 -8.30
C LEU A 364 5.59 -21.68 -8.66
N LYS A 365 6.84 -21.56 -8.19
CA LYS A 365 7.84 -22.63 -8.28
C LYS A 365 7.43 -23.84 -7.46
N ILE A 366 7.16 -23.68 -6.17
CA ILE A 366 6.73 -24.78 -5.29
C ILE A 366 5.46 -25.45 -5.82
N PHE A 367 4.50 -24.65 -6.30
CA PHE A 367 3.27 -25.13 -6.90
C PHE A 367 3.54 -25.94 -8.16
N GLY A 368 4.40 -25.45 -9.05
CA GLY A 368 4.82 -26.18 -10.25
C GLY A 368 5.60 -27.47 -9.94
N ASP A 369 6.41 -27.47 -8.90
CA ASP A 369 7.24 -28.62 -8.50
C ASP A 369 6.43 -29.71 -7.79
N ARG A 370 5.33 -29.36 -7.12
CA ARG A 370 4.53 -30.28 -6.30
C ARG A 370 3.22 -30.71 -6.95
N MET A 371 2.83 -30.10 -8.07
CA MET A 371 1.56 -30.43 -8.71
C MET A 371 1.58 -31.86 -9.28
N GLU A 372 0.59 -32.68 -8.89
CA GLU A 372 0.53 -34.10 -9.29
C GLU A 372 -0.88 -34.51 -9.72
N PRO A 373 -1.04 -35.32 -10.79
CA PRO A 373 -2.33 -35.82 -11.22
C PRO A 373 -2.81 -36.98 -10.33
N THR A 374 -3.58 -36.69 -9.29
CA THR A 374 -4.02 -37.68 -8.30
C THR A 374 -5.51 -38.04 -8.37
N THR A 375 -6.31 -37.32 -9.16
CA THR A 375 -7.76 -37.55 -9.27
C THR A 375 -8.24 -37.59 -10.73
N THR A 376 -9.39 -38.22 -10.99
CA THR A 376 -10.05 -38.17 -12.31
C THR A 376 -11.16 -37.12 -12.37
N ARG A 377 -11.55 -36.53 -11.22
CA ARG A 377 -12.53 -35.45 -11.15
C ARG A 377 -11.93 -34.20 -11.83
N PRO A 378 -12.69 -33.42 -12.61
CA PRO A 378 -12.16 -32.19 -13.18
C PRO A 378 -11.83 -31.19 -12.06
N VAL A 379 -10.73 -30.46 -12.22
CA VAL A 379 -10.20 -29.55 -11.19
C VAL A 379 -10.19 -28.11 -11.72
N TYR A 380 -10.58 -27.17 -10.87
CA TYR A 380 -10.43 -25.73 -11.06
C TYR A 380 -9.62 -25.16 -9.88
N LYS A 381 -8.55 -24.42 -10.19
CA LYS A 381 -7.69 -23.74 -9.21
C LYS A 381 -7.54 -22.26 -9.52
#